data_AF-C6XK89-F1
#
_entry.id   AF-C6XK89-F1
#
_cell.length_a   1.000
_cell.length_b   1.000
_cell.length_c   1.000
_cell.angle_alpha   90.00
_cell.angle_beta   90.00
_cell.angle_gamma   90.00
#
_symmetry.space_group_name_H-M   'P 1'
#
loop_
_entity.id
_entity.type
_entity.pdbx_description
1 polymer ?
#
loop_
_entity_poly.entity_id
_entity_poly.type
_entity_poly.pdbx_seq_one_letter_code
_entity_poly.pdbx_strand_id
1 'polypeptide(L)'
;MIEKSLKSLFGIVADEAARNRAFARKLEDEILKQAKDVTKARELEEQVTGFNPNVVFKEAGAEGLKFALKNRSIAALKKIVERHNIDPSNQLGSRPTRGKIVEIILIAADKRAKRDAKLFEY
;
A
#
# COMPACT_ATOMS: atom_id res chain seq x y z
N MET A 1 -14.38 -21.35 -19.40
CA MET A 1 -14.74 -22.32 -18.33
C MET A 1 -14.88 -21.66 -16.97
N ILE A 2 -13.96 -20.77 -16.56
CA ILE A 2 -13.98 -20.08 -15.26
C ILE A 2 -15.29 -19.31 -14.98
N GLU A 3 -15.83 -18.57 -15.95
CA GLU A 3 -17.08 -17.80 -15.76
C GLU A 3 -18.29 -18.69 -15.41
N LYS A 4 -18.41 -19.87 -16.05
CA LYS A 4 -19.49 -20.82 -15.75
C LYS A 4 -19.36 -21.35 -14.32
N SER A 5 -18.13 -21.68 -13.89
CA SER A 5 -17.85 -22.12 -12.53
C SER A 5 -18.13 -21.04 -11.49
N LEU A 6 -17.74 -19.78 -11.76
CA LEU A 6 -18.02 -18.65 -10.89
C LEU A 6 -19.52 -18.40 -10.75
N LYS A 7 -20.26 -18.39 -11.86
CA LYS A 7 -21.71 -18.22 -11.85
C LYS A 7 -22.41 -19.33 -11.06
N SER A 8 -21.95 -20.57 -11.21
CA SER A 8 -22.45 -21.71 -10.42
C SER A 8 -22.18 -21.55 -8.92
N LEU A 9 -20.97 -21.12 -8.55
CA LEU A 9 -20.61 -20.87 -7.15
C LEU A 9 -21.47 -19.76 -6.54
N PHE A 10 -21.66 -18.65 -7.24
CA PHE A 10 -22.52 -17.56 -6.77
C PHE A 10 -23.99 -18.00 -6.63
N GLY A 11 -24.47 -18.86 -7.53
CA GLY A 11 -25.81 -19.46 -7.42
C GLY A 11 -25.97 -20.27 -6.13
N ILE A 12 -25.02 -21.16 -5.84
CA ILE A 12 -25.02 -21.98 -4.61
C ILE A 12 -25.01 -21.10 -3.35
N VAL A 13 -24.16 -20.06 -3.34
CA VAL A 13 -24.07 -19.12 -2.21
C VAL A 13 -25.38 -18.33 -2.01
N ALA A 14 -26.03 -17.92 -3.11
CA ALA A 14 -27.31 -17.22 -3.04
C ALA A 14 -28.42 -18.12 -2.52
N ASP A 15 -28.47 -19.37 -2.97
CA ASP A 15 -29.43 -20.36 -2.51
C ASP A 15 -29.25 -20.66 -1.01
N GLU A 16 -28.01 -20.79 -0.53
CA GLU A 16 -27.72 -20.99 0.89
C GLU A 16 -28.09 -19.76 1.73
N ALA A 17 -27.81 -18.55 1.24
CA ALA A 17 -28.22 -17.32 1.92
C ALA A 17 -29.75 -17.18 2.02
N ALA A 18 -30.50 -17.61 1.01
CA ALA A 18 -31.96 -17.61 1.04
C ALA A 18 -32.54 -18.61 2.06
N ARG A 19 -31.87 -19.75 2.26
CA ARG A 19 -32.34 -20.84 3.12
C ARG A 19 -31.82 -20.77 4.56
N ASN A 20 -30.69 -20.08 4.78
CA ASN A 20 -29.99 -20.05 6.06
C ASN A 20 -29.72 -18.60 6.51
N ARG A 21 -30.56 -18.12 7.44
CA ARG A 21 -30.47 -16.74 7.96
C ARG A 21 -29.16 -16.46 8.70
N ALA A 22 -28.59 -17.46 9.38
CA ALA A 22 -27.33 -17.29 10.10
C ALA A 22 -26.15 -17.14 9.12
N PHE A 23 -26.15 -17.92 8.03
CA PHE A 23 -25.19 -17.77 6.95
C PHE A 23 -25.35 -16.41 6.26
N ALA A 24 -26.58 -16.00 5.92
CA ALA A 24 -26.85 -14.73 5.27
C ALA A 24 -26.31 -13.53 6.06
N ARG A 25 -26.54 -13.50 7.38
CA ARG A 25 -26.00 -12.45 8.26
C ARG A 25 -24.47 -12.41 8.26
N LYS A 26 -23.82 -13.57 8.39
CA LYS A 26 -22.35 -13.64 8.36
C LYS A 26 -21.78 -13.18 7.00
N LEU A 27 -22.44 -13.56 5.91
CA LEU A 27 -22.05 -13.14 4.56
C LEU A 27 -22.18 -11.62 4.41
N GLU A 28 -23.28 -11.03 4.89
CA GLU A 28 -23.48 -9.58 4.90
C GLU A 28 -22.38 -8.85 5.69
N ASP A 29 -22.08 -9.33 6.90
CA ASP A 29 -21.02 -8.76 7.75
C ASP A 29 -19.65 -8.79 7.06
N GLU A 30 -19.29 -9.92 6.45
CA GLU A 30 -18.01 -10.04 5.72
C GLU A 30 -17.98 -9.18 4.46
N ILE A 31 -19.08 -9.09 3.69
CA ILE A 31 -19.17 -8.19 2.53
C ILE A 31 -18.99 -6.73 2.97
N LEU A 32 -19.67 -6.30 4.03
CA LEU A 32 -19.55 -4.94 4.56
C LEU A 32 -18.13 -4.63 5.05
N LYS A 33 -17.48 -5.59 5.69
CA LYS A 33 -16.08 -5.48 6.11
C LYS A 33 -15.14 -5.33 4.91
N GLN A 34 -15.27 -6.20 3.90
CA GLN A 34 -14.46 -6.13 2.68
C GLN A 34 -14.68 -4.82 1.93
N ALA A 35 -15.93 -4.35 1.83
CA ALA A 35 -16.24 -3.05 1.22
C ALA A 35 -15.53 -1.90 1.95
N LYS A 36 -15.56 -1.88 3.29
CA LYS A 36 -14.84 -0.89 4.10
C LYS A 36 -13.33 -0.97 3.88
N ASP A 37 -12.77 -2.17 3.82
CA ASP A 37 -11.33 -2.37 3.64
C ASP A 37 -10.87 -1.93 2.25
N VAL A 38 -11.65 -2.21 1.20
CA VAL A 38 -11.40 -1.72 -0.17
C VAL A 38 -11.45 -0.20 -0.23
N THR A 39 -12.46 0.43 0.38
CA THR A 39 -12.56 1.89 0.43
C THR A 39 -11.35 2.51 1.13
N LYS A 40 -10.96 1.98 2.30
CA LYS A 40 -9.75 2.44 3.03
C LYS A 40 -8.48 2.25 2.21
N ALA A 41 -8.35 1.12 1.51
CA ALA A 41 -7.20 0.85 0.65
C ALA A 41 -7.12 1.86 -0.50
N ARG A 42 -8.27 2.21 -1.10
CA ARG A 42 -8.35 3.22 -2.15
C ARG A 42 -8.02 4.63 -1.63
N GLU A 43 -8.59 5.04 -0.50
CA GLU A 43 -8.26 6.32 0.14
C GLU A 43 -6.76 6.41 0.45
N LEU A 44 -6.17 5.31 0.94
CA LEU A 44 -4.74 5.23 1.19
C LEU A 44 -3.93 5.37 -0.10
N GLU A 45 -4.38 4.72 -1.18
CA GLU A 45 -3.75 4.81 -2.49
C GLU A 45 -3.80 6.24 -3.03
N GLU A 46 -4.92 6.93 -2.87
CA GLU A 46 -5.09 8.33 -3.27
C GLU A 46 -4.15 9.25 -2.48
N GLN A 47 -3.93 9.01 -1.18
CA GLN A 47 -2.99 9.78 -0.35
C GLN A 47 -1.51 9.66 -0.79
N VAL A 48 -1.13 8.53 -1.40
CA VAL A 48 0.24 8.26 -1.84
C VAL A 48 0.42 8.44 -3.35
N THR A 49 -0.67 8.58 -4.10
CA THR A 49 -0.64 8.82 -5.53
C THR A 49 0.01 10.16 -5.83
N GLY A 50 0.88 10.18 -6.84
CA GLY A 50 1.67 11.36 -7.20
C GLY A 50 2.87 11.62 -6.29
N PHE A 51 3.05 10.89 -5.18
CA PHE A 51 4.23 11.04 -4.34
C PHE A 51 5.36 10.10 -4.78
N ASN A 52 6.48 10.67 -5.21
CA ASN A 52 7.71 9.94 -5.50
C ASN A 52 8.85 10.41 -4.59
N PRO A 53 9.31 9.56 -3.63
CA PRO A 53 10.39 9.92 -2.71
C PRO A 53 11.67 10.36 -3.40
N ASN A 54 12.00 9.77 -4.55
CA ASN A 54 13.24 10.08 -5.28
C ASN A 54 13.19 11.47 -5.92
N VAL A 55 12.03 11.86 -6.45
CA VAL A 55 11.82 13.19 -7.03
C VAL A 55 11.91 14.25 -5.94
N VAL A 56 11.19 14.05 -4.83
CA VAL A 56 11.20 14.98 -3.70
C VAL A 56 12.60 15.10 -3.09
N PHE A 57 13.34 13.99 -2.98
CA PHE A 57 14.73 14.01 -2.52
C PHE A 57 15.64 14.80 -3.45
N LYS A 58 15.47 14.65 -4.77
CA LYS A 58 16.25 15.39 -5.77
C LYS A 58 15.97 16.88 -5.73
N GLU A 59 14.72 17.29 -5.51
CA GLU A 59 14.30 18.69 -5.51
C GLU A 59 14.60 19.42 -4.21
N ALA A 60 14.37 18.78 -3.06
CA ALA A 60 14.38 19.42 -1.75
C ALA A 60 15.37 18.79 -0.75
N GLY A 61 16.15 17.80 -1.18
CA GLY A 61 17.13 17.11 -0.36
C GLY A 61 16.52 16.24 0.74
N ALA A 62 17.39 15.76 1.64
CA ALA A 62 17.01 14.86 2.73
C ALA A 62 16.03 15.50 3.72
N GLU A 63 16.27 16.75 4.12
CA GLU A 63 15.38 17.46 5.05
C GLU A 63 14.02 17.77 4.42
N GLY A 64 13.98 18.13 3.14
CA GLY A 64 12.73 18.33 2.39
C GLY A 64 11.91 17.05 2.29
N LEU A 65 12.54 15.91 2.00
CA LEU A 65 11.86 14.62 2.01
C LEU A 65 11.34 14.26 3.41
N LYS A 66 12.15 14.46 4.45
CA LYS A 66 11.75 14.20 5.83
C LYS A 66 10.55 15.04 6.25
N PHE A 67 10.52 16.31 5.86
CA PHE A 67 9.38 17.20 6.08
C PHE A 67 8.12 16.70 5.33
N ALA A 68 8.26 16.32 4.05
CA ALA A 68 7.15 15.80 3.24
C ALA A 68 6.58 14.46 3.77
N LEU A 69 7.37 13.70 4.53
CA LEU A 69 6.94 12.46 5.19
C LEU A 69 6.33 12.69 6.59
N LYS A 70 6.51 13.88 7.20
CA LYS A 70 6.16 14.14 8.62
C LYS A 70 4.68 13.96 8.95
N ASN A 71 3.78 14.33 8.04
CA ASN A 71 2.33 14.30 8.30
C ASN A 71 1.62 13.05 7.73
N ARG A 72 2.37 12.12 7.14
CA ARG A 72 1.79 10.89 6.56
C ARG A 72 1.49 9.85 7.64
N SER A 73 0.45 9.04 7.48
CA SER A 73 0.18 7.93 8.40
C SER A 73 1.22 6.80 8.24
N ILE A 74 1.36 5.91 9.24
CA ILE A 74 2.23 4.72 9.10
C ILE A 74 1.80 3.85 7.92
N ALA A 75 0.49 3.72 7.70
CA ALA A 75 -0.05 2.99 6.55
C ALA A 75 0.40 3.61 5.23
N ALA A 76 0.35 4.94 5.12
CA ALA A 76 0.77 5.65 3.90
C ALA A 76 2.28 5.49 3.67
N LEU A 77 3.09 5.56 4.73
CA LEU A 77 4.53 5.33 4.65
C LEU A 77 4.85 3.90 4.18
N LYS A 78 4.15 2.89 4.69
CA LYS A 78 4.29 1.51 4.20
C LYS A 78 3.88 1.37 2.74
N LYS A 79 2.80 2.03 2.33
CA LYS A 79 2.34 2.00 0.94
C LYS A 79 3.34 2.67 -0.01
N ILE A 80 4.00 3.74 0.43
CA ILE A 80 5.11 4.36 -0.31
C ILE A 80 6.27 3.37 -0.46
N VAL A 81 6.65 2.66 0.60
CA VAL A 81 7.71 1.65 0.55
C VAL A 81 7.39 0.55 -0.47
N GLU A 82 6.16 0.03 -0.44
CA GLU A 82 5.67 -0.99 -1.36
C GLU A 82 5.69 -0.47 -2.81
N ARG A 83 5.07 0.69 -3.07
CA ARG A 83 4.91 1.27 -4.41
C ARG A 83 6.23 1.55 -5.11
N HIS A 84 7.25 1.95 -4.35
CA HIS A 84 8.57 2.30 -4.88
C HIS A 84 9.61 1.19 -4.69
N ASN A 85 9.19 0.00 -4.24
CA ASN A 85 10.05 -1.16 -3.95
C ASN A 85 11.31 -0.77 -3.14
N ILE A 86 11.10 -0.01 -2.06
CA ILE A 86 12.18 0.59 -1.26
C ILE A 86 12.86 -0.45 -0.35
N ASP A 87 12.11 -1.44 0.13
CA ASP A 87 12.60 -2.50 1.02
C ASP A 87 12.36 -3.90 0.43
N PRO A 88 13.06 -4.27 -0.67
CA PRO A 88 12.89 -5.57 -1.32
C PRO A 88 13.34 -6.75 -0.45
N SER A 89 14.22 -6.50 0.53
CA SER A 89 14.73 -7.51 1.46
C SER A 89 13.92 -7.62 2.75
N ASN A 90 12.82 -6.85 2.87
CA ASN A 90 11.93 -6.84 4.04
C ASN A 90 12.64 -6.58 5.39
N GLN A 91 13.61 -5.67 5.40
CA GLN A 91 14.38 -5.26 6.58
C GLN A 91 13.53 -4.54 7.64
N LEU A 92 12.38 -4.00 7.26
CA LEU A 92 11.43 -3.37 8.16
C LEU A 92 10.80 -4.35 9.16
N GLY A 93 10.69 -5.64 8.81
CA GLY A 93 10.02 -6.65 9.61
C GLY A 93 8.50 -6.43 9.70
N SER A 94 7.81 -7.16 10.57
CA SER A 94 6.33 -7.19 10.62
C SER A 94 5.71 -5.92 11.23
N ARG A 95 6.39 -5.27 12.18
CA ARG A 95 5.90 -4.07 12.90
C ARG A 95 6.96 -2.97 13.01
N PRO A 96 7.35 -2.35 11.88
CA PRO A 96 8.30 -1.25 11.91
C PRO A 96 7.69 -0.02 12.60
N THR A 97 8.53 0.71 13.34
CA THR A 97 8.19 2.02 13.88
C THR A 97 8.18 3.07 12.76
N ARG A 98 7.44 4.17 12.96
CA ARG A 98 7.40 5.28 11.99
C ARG A 98 8.80 5.77 11.61
N GLY A 99 9.67 5.97 12.60
CA GLY A 99 11.04 6.45 12.40
C GLY A 99 11.84 5.54 11.47
N LYS A 100 11.78 4.22 11.69
CA LYS A 100 12.48 3.23 10.87
C LYS A 100 12.00 3.23 9.40
N ILE A 101 10.69 3.41 9.17
CA ILE A 101 10.15 3.49 7.80
C ILE A 101 10.68 4.73 7.09
N VAL A 102 10.64 5.89 7.77
CA VAL A 102 11.14 7.16 7.21
C VAL A 102 12.63 7.08 6.92
N GLU A 103 13.41 6.51 7.83
CA GLU A 103 14.85 6.31 7.66
C GLU A 103 15.18 5.47 6.42
N ILE A 104 14.50 4.33 6.23
CA ILE A 104 14.74 3.49 5.06
C ILE A 104 14.33 4.19 3.76
N ILE A 105 13.24 4.96 3.75
CA ILE A 105 12.85 5.78 2.60
C ILE A 105 13.96 6.79 2.26
N LEU A 106 14.53 7.47 3.27
CA LEU A 106 15.61 8.43 3.09
C LEU A 106 16.89 7.76 2.54
N ILE A 107 17.30 6.64 3.13
CA ILE A 107 18.47 5.88 2.69
C ILE A 107 18.31 5.41 1.25
N ALA A 108 17.12 4.92 0.88
CA ALA A 108 16.85 4.44 -0.47
C ALA A 108 16.88 5.59 -1.49
N ALA A 109 16.29 6.74 -1.15
CA ALA A 109 16.30 7.92 -2.00
C ALA A 109 17.73 8.47 -2.20
N ASP A 110 18.52 8.56 -1.13
CA ASP A 110 19.94 8.98 -1.19
C ASP A 110 20.80 8.02 -2.04
N LYS A 111 20.66 6.71 -1.82
CA LYS A 111 21.35 5.70 -2.64
C LYS A 111 20.98 5.82 -4.13
N ARG A 112 19.71 6.09 -4.44
CA ARG A 112 19.28 6.27 -5.82
C ARG A 112 19.83 7.55 -6.43
N ALA A 113 19.75 8.67 -5.71
CA ALA A 113 20.34 9.94 -6.15
C ALA A 113 21.84 9.81 -6.44
N LYS A 114 22.60 9.12 -5.58
CA LYS A 114 24.04 8.85 -5.79
C LYS A 114 24.32 7.97 -7.00
N ARG A 115 23.48 6.97 -7.27
CA ARG A 115 23.60 6.14 -8.48
C ARG A 115 23.30 6.96 -9.74
N ASP A 116 22.24 7.76 -9.70
CA ASP A 116 21.82 8.58 -10.82
C ASP A 116 22.91 9.62 -11.14
N ALA A 117 23.51 10.27 -10.14
CA ALA A 117 24.62 11.20 -10.34
C ALA A 117 25.80 10.56 -11.08
N LYS A 118 26.21 9.34 -10.67
CA LYS A 118 27.32 8.60 -11.31
C LYS A 118 27.01 8.15 -12.75
N LEU A 119 25.73 7.99 -13.10
CA LEU A 119 25.32 7.56 -14.44
C LEU A 119 25.41 8.68 -15.49
N PHE A 120 25.46 9.95 -15.07
CA PHE A 120 25.51 11.12 -15.95
C PHE A 120 26.87 11.84 -15.94
N GLU A 121 27.91 11.25 -15.36
CA GLU A 121 29.30 11.76 -15.34
C GLU A 121 30.16 11.24 -16.52
N TYR A 122 29.55 10.67 -17.58
CA TYR A 122 30.24 10.15 -18.77
C TYR A 122 30.27 11.16 -19.92
#